data_AF-A0A6B1KV99-F1
#
_entry.id   AF-A0A6B1KV99-F1
#
_cell.length_a   1.000
_cell.length_b   1.000
_cell.length_c   1.000
_cell.angle_alpha   90.00
_cell.angle_beta   90.00
_cell.angle_gamma   90.00
#
_symmetry.space_group_name_H-M   'P 1'
#
loop_
_entity.id
_entity.type
_entity.pdbx_description
1 polymer ?
#
loop_
_entity_poly.entity_id
_entity_poly.type
_entity_poly.pdbx_seq_one_letter_code
_entity_poly.pdbx_strand_id
1 'polypeptide(L)'
;MGWVTDWSAQAACRTTDPDELFVAEAAQNRAKAVCTGCPVRTECLADALDNRVKFGVWGGMTARERRALLRRLPTVTSWRRLLETARTEYERGVGTLTLDDDTVEPVRRVSGLKWRRPEDELAFLSVYKEQIKPLVGLLINAGASKHDAEDAAQSALEELAKKWYEVARPKPWLRTTASRMWLRAVRRVRPDELTDSVPEEGVVDHSADVVEKTDMNQLLRRLPPLQRMVMAFQIDGCSPSETAEALRMPAVNVRQNLRRARLNLARMLEEDEGGTQ
;
A
#
# COMPACT_ATOMS: atom_id res chain seq x y z
N MET A 1 -7.21 -28.73 6.41
CA MET A 1 -7.84 -29.18 7.69
C MET A 1 -9.34 -28.88 7.62
N GLY A 2 -10.20 -29.60 8.34
CA GLY A 2 -11.65 -29.35 8.32
C GLY A 2 -12.06 -28.02 8.97
N TRP A 3 -13.28 -27.53 8.70
CA TRP A 3 -13.84 -26.35 9.35
C TRP A 3 -13.96 -26.51 10.86
N VAL A 4 -13.41 -25.56 11.61
CA VAL A 4 -13.48 -25.58 13.08
C VAL A 4 -14.82 -25.00 13.53
N THR A 5 -15.72 -25.85 14.03
CA THR A 5 -17.04 -25.40 14.50
C THR A 5 -16.95 -24.58 15.78
N ASP A 6 -16.16 -25.00 16.76
CA ASP A 6 -15.83 -24.22 17.97
C ASP A 6 -14.56 -23.39 17.76
N TRP A 7 -14.64 -22.49 16.79
CA TRP A 7 -13.50 -21.64 16.44
C TRP A 7 -13.12 -20.70 17.58
N SER A 8 -14.09 -20.28 18.39
CA SER A 8 -13.89 -19.31 19.48
C SER A 8 -12.93 -19.83 20.55
N ALA A 9 -12.96 -21.12 20.86
CA ALA A 9 -12.07 -21.74 21.83
C ALA A 9 -10.60 -21.79 21.37
N GLN A 10 -10.35 -21.73 20.06
CA GLN A 10 -9.02 -21.80 19.44
C GLN A 10 -8.51 -20.43 18.96
N ALA A 11 -9.23 -19.35 19.27
CA ALA A 11 -8.86 -18.00 18.86
C ALA A 11 -7.64 -17.51 19.66
N ALA A 12 -6.60 -17.06 18.93
CA ALA A 12 -5.37 -16.55 19.54
C ALA A 12 -5.58 -15.31 20.42
N CYS A 13 -6.61 -14.50 20.13
CA CYS A 13 -6.94 -13.31 20.92
C CYS A 13 -7.66 -13.61 22.23
N ARG A 14 -8.06 -14.87 22.50
CA ARG A 14 -8.81 -15.23 23.71
C ARG A 14 -8.01 -15.02 25.00
N THR A 15 -6.68 -15.13 24.93
CA THR A 15 -5.78 -14.97 26.08
C THR A 15 -5.24 -13.55 26.21
N THR A 16 -5.66 -12.62 25.36
CA THR A 16 -5.26 -11.22 25.41
C THR A 16 -6.27 -10.44 26.24
N ASP A 17 -5.80 -9.46 27.02
CA ASP A 17 -6.66 -8.61 27.84
C ASP A 17 -7.70 -7.88 26.95
N PRO A 18 -9.01 -8.01 27.23
CA PRO A 18 -10.05 -7.27 26.53
C PRO A 18 -9.80 -5.77 26.54
N ASP A 19 -9.29 -5.20 27.62
CA ASP A 19 -9.04 -3.76 27.71
C ASP A 19 -7.87 -3.33 26.80
N GLU A 20 -6.94 -4.22 26.48
CA GLU A 20 -5.88 -3.96 25.48
C GLU A 20 -6.39 -4.03 24.03
N LEU A 21 -7.50 -4.74 23.80
CA LEU A 21 -8.12 -4.95 22.49
C LEU A 21 -9.30 -4.00 22.20
N PHE A 22 -9.86 -3.35 23.22
CA PHE A 22 -11.07 -2.52 23.14
C PHE A 22 -10.86 -1.02 23.50
N VAL A 23 -9.66 -0.46 23.31
CA VAL A 23 -9.44 1.01 23.35
C VAL A 23 -9.58 1.65 21.96
N ALA A 24 -10.01 2.92 21.91
CA ALA A 24 -10.20 3.71 20.68
C ALA A 24 -9.03 3.57 19.69
N GLU A 25 -9.37 3.36 18.40
CA GLU A 25 -8.59 3.17 17.15
C GLU A 25 -7.22 2.45 17.20
N ALA A 26 -6.31 2.77 18.13
CA ALA A 26 -4.99 2.17 18.31
C ALA A 26 -5.01 0.66 18.62
N ALA A 27 -6.10 0.14 19.21
CA ALA A 27 -6.24 -1.30 19.45
C ALA A 27 -6.54 -2.12 18.18
N GLN A 28 -7.06 -1.50 17.11
CA GLN A 28 -7.42 -2.22 15.88
C GLN A 28 -6.19 -2.78 15.15
N ASN A 29 -5.07 -2.05 15.15
CA ASN A 29 -3.82 -2.51 14.52
C ASN A 29 -3.16 -3.64 15.32
N ARG A 30 -3.18 -3.56 16.66
CA ARG A 30 -2.73 -4.64 17.55
C ARG A 30 -3.60 -5.90 17.38
N ALA A 31 -4.92 -5.73 17.37
CA ALA A 31 -5.86 -6.83 17.13
C ALA A 31 -5.65 -7.46 15.73
N LYS A 32 -5.35 -6.65 14.70
CA LYS A 32 -4.98 -7.15 13.37
C LYS A 32 -3.70 -7.99 13.40
N ALA A 33 -2.67 -7.54 14.12
CA ALA A 33 -1.42 -8.28 14.27
C ALA A 33 -1.65 -9.66 14.91
N VAL A 34 -2.45 -9.72 15.98
CA VAL A 34 -2.86 -11.00 16.62
C VAL A 34 -3.63 -11.90 15.65
N CYS A 35 -4.45 -11.31 14.78
CA CYS A 35 -5.20 -12.08 13.78
C CYS A 35 -4.33 -12.71 12.69
N THR A 36 -3.15 -12.16 12.37
CA THR A 36 -2.33 -12.59 11.20
C THR A 36 -1.96 -14.07 11.24
N GLY A 37 -1.62 -14.61 12.42
CA GLY A 37 -1.26 -16.02 12.63
C GLY A 37 -2.34 -16.87 13.29
N CYS A 38 -3.56 -16.34 13.48
CA CYS A 38 -4.62 -17.05 14.19
C CYS A 38 -5.14 -18.25 13.35
N PRO A 39 -5.14 -19.49 13.89
CA PRO A 39 -5.52 -20.68 13.12
C PRO A 39 -6.98 -20.67 12.64
N VAL A 40 -7.84 -19.92 13.34
CA VAL A 40 -9.29 -19.83 13.10
C VAL A 40 -9.72 -18.51 12.45
N ARG A 41 -8.78 -17.83 11.78
CA ARG A 41 -9.03 -16.51 11.18
C ARG A 41 -10.19 -16.53 10.17
N THR A 42 -10.29 -17.58 9.37
CA THR A 42 -11.30 -17.74 8.32
C THR A 42 -12.68 -17.97 8.93
N GLU A 43 -12.77 -18.83 9.94
CA GLU A 43 -14.00 -19.12 10.69
C GLU A 43 -14.53 -17.86 11.39
N CYS A 44 -13.65 -17.15 12.10
CA CYS A 44 -13.96 -15.90 12.79
C CYS A 44 -14.47 -14.83 11.81
N LEU A 45 -13.85 -14.68 10.64
CA LEU A 45 -14.31 -13.72 9.63
C LEU A 45 -15.67 -14.09 9.05
N ALA A 46 -15.87 -15.36 8.72
CA ALA A 46 -17.14 -15.84 8.18
C ALA A 46 -18.30 -15.59 9.13
N ASP A 47 -18.11 -15.90 10.41
CA ASP A 47 -19.11 -15.67 11.45
C ASP A 47 -19.45 -14.17 11.57
N ALA A 48 -18.44 -13.30 11.55
CA ALA A 48 -18.66 -11.86 11.61
C ALA A 48 -19.42 -11.28 10.40
N LEU A 49 -19.21 -11.85 9.21
CA LEU A 49 -19.87 -11.43 7.98
C LEU A 49 -21.31 -11.96 7.89
N ASP A 50 -21.52 -13.24 8.24
CA ASP A 50 -22.85 -13.87 8.27
C ASP A 50 -23.75 -13.21 9.33
N ASN A 51 -23.22 -12.94 10.52
CA ASN A 51 -23.95 -12.29 11.62
C ASN A 51 -23.96 -10.74 11.53
N ARG A 52 -23.33 -10.16 10.50
CA ARG A 52 -23.22 -8.70 10.29
C ARG A 52 -22.75 -7.93 11.53
N VAL A 53 -21.73 -8.47 12.20
CA VAL A 53 -21.19 -7.89 13.44
C VAL A 53 -20.67 -6.48 13.18
N LYS A 54 -21.21 -5.50 13.94
CA LYS A 54 -21.03 -4.06 13.68
C LYS A 54 -19.70 -3.49 14.18
N PHE A 55 -19.04 -4.14 15.13
CA PHE A 55 -17.87 -3.59 15.83
C PHE A 55 -16.71 -4.60 15.92
N GLY A 56 -15.53 -4.13 16.30
CA GLY A 56 -14.35 -4.96 16.52
C GLY A 56 -13.63 -5.46 15.26
N VAL A 57 -12.45 -6.04 15.48
CA VAL A 57 -11.64 -6.71 14.47
C VAL A 57 -11.97 -8.20 14.46
N TRP A 58 -12.33 -8.74 13.31
CA TRP A 58 -12.72 -10.14 13.14
C TRP A 58 -11.98 -10.71 11.95
N GLY A 59 -11.27 -11.82 12.16
CA GLY A 59 -10.41 -12.45 11.16
C GLY A 59 -9.43 -11.47 10.49
N GLY A 60 -8.96 -10.46 11.21
CA GLY A 60 -8.07 -9.41 10.71
C GLY A 60 -8.76 -8.26 9.95
N MET A 61 -10.09 -8.25 9.83
CA MET A 61 -10.84 -7.15 9.21
C MET A 61 -11.53 -6.26 10.23
N THR A 62 -11.41 -4.96 10.07
CA THR A 62 -12.18 -3.94 10.78
C THR A 62 -13.65 -3.93 10.35
N ALA A 63 -14.51 -3.34 11.17
CA ALA A 63 -15.91 -3.10 10.81
C ALA A 63 -16.08 -2.29 9.50
N ARG A 64 -15.17 -1.36 9.20
CA ARG A 64 -15.19 -0.57 7.95
C ARG A 64 -14.92 -1.45 6.73
N GLU A 65 -13.89 -2.30 6.81
CA GLU A 65 -13.50 -3.22 5.74
C GLU A 65 -14.59 -4.28 5.51
N ARG A 66 -15.17 -4.86 6.57
CA ARG A 66 -16.30 -5.81 6.45
C ARG A 66 -17.52 -5.17 5.78
N ARG A 67 -17.88 -3.94 6.14
CA ARG A 67 -18.98 -3.20 5.48
C ARG A 67 -18.71 -2.96 4.00
N ALA A 68 -17.47 -2.62 3.63
CA ALA A 68 -17.10 -2.45 2.24
C ALA A 68 -17.23 -3.75 1.46
N LEU A 69 -16.83 -4.88 2.06
CA LEU A 69 -16.95 -6.21 1.45
C LEU A 69 -18.42 -6.62 1.25
N LEU A 70 -19.27 -6.45 2.27
CA LEU A 70 -20.71 -6.73 2.18
C LEU A 70 -21.41 -5.89 1.10
N ARG A 71 -20.97 -4.65 0.86
CA ARG A 71 -21.50 -3.80 -0.24
C ARG A 71 -21.06 -4.28 -1.62
N ARG A 72 -19.84 -4.80 -1.75
CA ARG A 72 -19.30 -5.30 -3.02
C ARG A 72 -19.94 -6.63 -3.44
N LEU A 73 -20.33 -7.45 -2.48
CA LEU A 73 -20.87 -8.80 -2.71
C LEU A 73 -22.26 -8.97 -2.06
N PRO A 74 -23.29 -8.25 -2.54
CA PRO A 74 -24.63 -8.26 -1.93
C PRO A 74 -25.38 -9.59 -2.15
N THR A 75 -24.95 -10.42 -3.11
CA THR A 75 -25.60 -11.68 -3.48
C THR A 75 -25.11 -12.88 -2.67
N VAL A 76 -24.07 -12.72 -1.84
CA VAL A 76 -23.55 -13.80 -0.99
C VAL A 76 -24.45 -13.99 0.22
N THR A 77 -25.07 -15.18 0.31
CA THR A 77 -26.02 -15.54 1.37
C THR A 77 -25.39 -16.36 2.50
N SER A 78 -24.23 -16.97 2.27
CA SER A 78 -23.44 -17.67 3.30
C SER A 78 -21.95 -17.44 3.06
N TRP A 79 -21.35 -16.62 3.90
CA TRP A 79 -19.93 -16.35 3.93
C TRP A 79 -19.14 -17.54 4.42
N ARG A 80 -19.68 -18.33 5.37
CA ARG A 80 -19.13 -19.64 5.72
C ARG A 80 -18.88 -20.50 4.48
N ARG A 81 -19.92 -20.77 3.68
CA ARG A 81 -19.81 -21.64 2.52
C ARG A 81 -18.82 -21.10 1.49
N LEU A 82 -18.84 -19.79 1.24
CA LEU A 82 -17.93 -19.14 0.30
C LEU A 82 -16.47 -19.27 0.76
N LEU A 83 -16.18 -18.93 2.01
CA LEU A 83 -14.82 -18.93 2.55
C LEU A 83 -14.29 -20.34 2.78
N GLU A 84 -15.15 -21.29 3.17
CA GLU A 84 -14.80 -22.71 3.26
C GLU A 84 -14.43 -23.29 1.89
N THR A 85 -15.21 -22.96 0.86
CA THR A 85 -14.93 -23.38 -0.52
C THR A 85 -13.60 -22.78 -0.99
N ALA A 86 -13.41 -21.48 -0.81
CA ALA A 86 -12.18 -20.79 -1.19
C ALA A 86 -10.95 -21.34 -0.45
N ARG A 87 -11.06 -21.67 0.85
CA ARG A 87 -9.99 -22.33 1.61
C ARG A 87 -9.71 -23.73 1.07
N THR A 88 -10.75 -24.51 0.82
CA THR A 88 -10.59 -25.87 0.29
C THR A 88 -9.94 -25.87 -1.08
N GLU A 89 -10.31 -24.93 -1.95
CA GLU A 89 -9.67 -24.72 -3.25
C GLU A 89 -8.22 -24.28 -3.11
N TYR A 90 -7.91 -23.40 -2.16
CA TYR A 90 -6.54 -22.99 -1.83
C TYR A 90 -5.71 -24.17 -1.31
N GLU A 91 -6.23 -24.94 -0.34
CA GLU A 91 -5.59 -26.15 0.20
C GLU A 91 -5.43 -27.25 -0.85
N ARG A 92 -6.34 -27.35 -1.84
CA ARG A 92 -6.22 -28.29 -2.96
C ARG A 92 -5.23 -27.80 -4.03
N GLY A 93 -5.11 -26.47 -4.20
CA GLY A 93 -4.16 -25.85 -5.13
C GLY A 93 -2.73 -25.79 -4.58
N VAL A 94 -2.60 -25.72 -3.25
CA VAL A 94 -1.36 -25.82 -2.48
C VAL A 94 -1.28 -27.26 -1.96
N GLY A 95 -0.88 -28.19 -2.83
CA GLY A 95 -0.69 -29.59 -2.44
C GLY A 95 0.04 -29.71 -1.09
N THR A 96 -0.45 -30.61 -0.25
CA THR A 96 0.05 -30.95 1.09
C THR A 96 1.57 -30.75 1.21
N LEU A 97 2.00 -29.69 1.88
CA LEU A 97 3.37 -29.60 2.38
C LEU A 97 3.47 -30.56 3.57
N THR A 98 3.75 -31.83 3.29
CA THR A 98 4.48 -32.65 4.25
C THR A 98 5.88 -32.06 4.33
N LEU A 99 6.29 -31.64 5.53
CA LEU A 99 7.64 -31.20 5.81
C LEU A 99 8.57 -32.42 5.82
N ASP A 100 8.83 -32.99 4.65
CA ASP A 100 9.88 -33.99 4.45
C ASP A 100 10.57 -33.71 3.10
N ASP A 101 11.83 -33.25 3.21
CA ASP A 101 12.98 -33.52 2.34
C ASP A 101 12.98 -33.08 0.83
N ASP A 102 13.80 -32.06 0.57
CA ASP A 102 14.77 -31.91 -0.55
C ASP A 102 14.39 -31.89 -2.04
N THR A 103 13.16 -31.57 -2.44
CA THR A 103 12.93 -31.05 -3.81
C THR A 103 11.90 -29.92 -3.85
N VAL A 104 12.37 -28.66 -3.89
CA VAL A 104 11.50 -27.50 -4.08
C VAL A 104 11.10 -27.41 -5.56
N GLU A 105 9.97 -28.02 -5.92
CA GLU A 105 9.27 -27.66 -7.17
C GLU A 105 8.56 -26.30 -7.02
N PRO A 106 8.54 -25.45 -8.05
CA PRO A 106 7.95 -24.13 -7.95
C PRO A 106 6.42 -24.22 -7.86
N VAL A 107 5.89 -23.70 -6.75
CA VAL A 107 4.45 -23.47 -6.49
C VAL A 107 3.78 -22.91 -7.74
N ARG A 108 2.72 -23.60 -8.22
CA ARG A 108 1.91 -23.16 -9.37
C ARG A 108 1.37 -21.75 -9.09
N ARG A 109 1.79 -20.82 -9.94
CA ARG A 109 1.49 -19.39 -9.82
C ARG A 109 0.02 -19.13 -10.13
N VAL A 110 -0.75 -18.75 -9.12
CA VAL A 110 -2.08 -18.16 -9.32
C VAL A 110 -1.88 -16.70 -9.73
N SER A 111 -1.57 -16.48 -11.00
CA SER A 111 -1.54 -15.16 -11.63
C SER A 111 -2.49 -15.20 -12.83
N GLY A 112 -3.55 -14.40 -12.79
CA GLY A 112 -4.46 -14.21 -13.93
C GLY A 112 -3.80 -13.55 -15.14
N LEU A 113 -2.54 -13.14 -15.05
CA LEU A 113 -1.74 -12.68 -16.18
C LEU A 113 -1.14 -13.87 -16.94
N LYS A 114 -1.46 -13.95 -18.23
CA LYS A 114 -0.87 -14.90 -19.16
C LYS A 114 0.36 -14.28 -19.80
N TRP A 115 1.54 -14.66 -19.31
CA TRP A 115 2.82 -14.34 -19.95
C TRP A 115 3.00 -15.17 -21.23
N ARG A 116 3.54 -14.58 -22.29
CA ARG A 116 3.86 -15.30 -23.54
C ARG A 116 4.95 -16.33 -23.32
N ARG A 117 5.94 -16.03 -22.47
CA ARG A 117 7.05 -16.91 -22.14
C ARG A 117 7.42 -16.82 -20.65
N PRO A 118 7.98 -17.87 -20.03
CA PRO A 118 8.38 -17.85 -18.62
C PRO A 118 9.43 -16.78 -18.28
N GLU A 119 10.33 -16.46 -19.22
CA GLU A 119 11.34 -15.41 -19.04
C GLU A 119 10.74 -14.01 -18.92
N ASP A 120 9.58 -13.76 -19.55
CA ASP A 120 8.89 -12.46 -19.46
C ASP A 120 8.44 -12.19 -18.03
N GLU A 121 8.00 -13.23 -17.36
CA GLU A 121 7.55 -13.15 -15.98
C GLU A 121 8.71 -12.87 -15.02
N LEU A 122 9.86 -13.51 -15.23
CA LEU A 122 11.08 -13.24 -14.47
C LEU A 122 11.58 -11.82 -14.73
N ALA A 123 11.53 -11.36 -15.98
CA ALA A 123 11.90 -10.00 -16.34
C ALA A 123 10.97 -8.96 -15.68
N PHE A 124 9.66 -9.20 -15.68
CA PHE A 124 8.70 -8.36 -14.95
C PHE A 124 8.99 -8.36 -13.44
N LEU A 125 9.19 -9.52 -12.83
CA LEU A 125 9.47 -9.61 -11.40
C LEU A 125 10.76 -8.89 -11.00
N SER A 126 11.77 -8.90 -11.86
CA SER A 126 12.99 -8.11 -11.68
C SER A 126 12.68 -6.63 -11.62
N VAL A 127 11.91 -6.11 -12.60
CA VAL A 127 11.46 -4.71 -12.62
C VAL A 127 10.60 -4.38 -11.39
N TYR A 128 9.67 -5.26 -11.02
CA TYR A 128 8.80 -5.08 -9.84
C TYR A 128 9.63 -4.91 -8.57
N LYS A 129 10.55 -5.85 -8.29
CA LYS A 129 11.40 -5.83 -7.09
C LYS A 129 12.31 -4.60 -7.08
N GLU A 130 12.85 -4.23 -8.23
CA GLU A 130 13.73 -3.07 -8.36
C GLU A 130 12.98 -1.75 -8.18
N GLN A 131 11.73 -1.64 -8.66
CA GLN A 131 11.04 -0.34 -8.76
C GLN A 131 10.01 -0.06 -7.67
N ILE A 132 9.49 -1.06 -6.94
CA ILE A 132 8.44 -0.82 -5.94
C ILE A 132 8.87 0.19 -4.86
N LYS A 133 10.05 0.00 -4.24
CA LYS A 133 10.54 0.90 -3.17
C LYS A 133 10.89 2.30 -3.71
N PRO A 134 11.64 2.45 -4.83
CA PRO A 134 11.89 3.76 -5.42
C PRO A 134 10.61 4.53 -5.78
N LEU A 135 9.62 3.86 -6.38
CA LEU A 135 8.35 4.52 -6.74
C LEU A 135 7.58 5.03 -5.51
N VAL A 136 7.50 4.23 -4.44
CA VAL A 136 6.88 4.66 -3.19
C VAL A 136 7.64 5.86 -2.61
N GLY A 137 8.97 5.80 -2.57
CA GLY A 137 9.82 6.90 -2.11
C GLY A 137 9.64 8.19 -2.91
N LEU A 138 9.60 8.08 -4.25
CA LEU A 138 9.33 9.20 -5.17
C LEU A 138 8.00 9.88 -4.82
N LEU A 139 6.93 9.10 -4.63
CA LEU A 139 5.60 9.65 -4.36
C LEU A 139 5.50 10.28 -2.96
N ILE A 140 6.14 9.68 -1.96
CA ILE A 140 6.24 10.26 -0.61
C ILE A 140 6.99 11.60 -0.65
N ASN A 141 8.14 11.65 -1.33
CA ASN A 141 8.91 12.89 -1.54
C ASN A 141 8.08 13.94 -2.31
N ALA A 142 7.22 13.51 -3.25
CA ALA A 142 6.31 14.39 -3.97
C ALA A 142 5.12 14.90 -3.11
N GLY A 143 4.90 14.29 -1.94
CA GLY A 143 3.93 14.71 -0.94
C GLY A 143 2.74 13.75 -0.75
N ALA A 144 2.79 12.53 -1.27
CA ALA A 144 1.80 11.50 -0.99
C ALA A 144 1.90 11.01 0.47
N SER A 145 0.78 10.52 1.01
CA SER A 145 0.84 9.67 2.20
C SER A 145 1.48 8.33 1.84
N LYS A 146 2.00 7.59 2.82
CA LYS A 146 2.55 6.24 2.60
C LYS A 146 1.54 5.31 1.92
N HIS A 147 0.30 5.31 2.42
CA HIS A 147 -0.79 4.52 1.86
C HIS A 147 -1.10 4.89 0.40
N ASP A 148 -1.25 6.18 0.10
CA ASP A 148 -1.53 6.62 -1.28
C ASP A 148 -0.38 6.32 -2.23
N ALA A 149 0.87 6.40 -1.73
CA ALA A 149 2.05 6.06 -2.50
C ALA A 149 2.12 4.57 -2.82
N GLU A 150 1.87 3.70 -1.85
CA GLU A 150 1.82 2.25 -2.01
C GLU A 150 0.72 1.85 -3.01
N ASP A 151 -0.49 2.38 -2.84
CA ASP A 151 -1.63 2.12 -3.73
C ASP A 151 -1.36 2.54 -5.17
N ALA A 152 -0.81 3.75 -5.37
CA ALA A 152 -0.51 4.27 -6.70
C ALA A 152 0.65 3.52 -7.37
N ALA A 153 1.69 3.15 -6.62
CA ALA A 153 2.81 2.35 -7.13
C ALA A 153 2.36 0.94 -7.52
N GLN A 154 1.57 0.28 -6.67
CA GLN A 154 1.01 -1.03 -6.96
C GLN A 154 0.11 -0.99 -8.20
N SER A 155 -0.82 -0.02 -8.27
CA SER A 155 -1.71 0.15 -9.43
C SER A 155 -0.92 0.37 -10.74
N ALA A 156 0.18 1.12 -10.69
CA ALA A 156 1.04 1.35 -11.85
C ALA A 156 1.77 0.07 -12.29
N LEU A 157 2.25 -0.74 -11.34
CA LEU A 157 2.90 -2.02 -11.62
C LEU A 157 1.91 -3.06 -12.18
N GLU A 158 0.68 -3.09 -11.68
CA GLU A 158 -0.39 -3.92 -12.23
C GLU A 158 -0.72 -3.53 -13.69
N GLU A 159 -0.79 -2.23 -13.99
CA GLU A 159 -0.97 -1.76 -15.37
C GLU A 159 0.24 -2.05 -16.26
N LEU A 160 1.46 -1.94 -15.74
CA LEU A 160 2.66 -2.36 -16.49
C LEU A 160 2.59 -3.83 -16.85
N ALA A 161 2.17 -4.68 -15.91
CA ALA A 161 2.09 -6.12 -16.13
C ALA A 161 1.09 -6.45 -17.26
N LYS A 162 -0.06 -5.75 -17.31
CA LYS A 162 -1.04 -5.88 -18.40
C LYS A 162 -0.51 -5.42 -19.76
N LYS A 163 0.36 -4.39 -19.76
CA LYS A 163 0.91 -3.75 -20.97
C LYS A 163 2.37 -4.11 -21.22
N TRP A 164 2.84 -5.23 -20.69
CA TRP A 164 4.26 -5.58 -20.67
C TRP A 164 4.91 -5.52 -22.06
N TYR A 165 4.21 -6.00 -23.09
CA TYR A 165 4.70 -6.02 -24.47
C TYR A 165 4.56 -4.68 -25.22
N GLU A 166 3.82 -3.71 -24.67
CA GLU A 166 3.64 -2.38 -25.27
C GLU A 166 4.66 -1.37 -24.72
N VAL A 167 5.25 -1.64 -23.56
CA VAL A 167 6.10 -0.70 -22.83
C VAL A 167 7.57 -1.04 -23.04
N ALA A 168 8.23 -0.33 -23.96
CA ALA A 168 9.66 -0.51 -24.23
C ALA A 168 10.57 -0.06 -23.07
N ARG A 169 10.16 0.92 -22.27
CA ARG A 169 10.95 1.48 -21.15
C ARG A 169 10.13 1.49 -19.85
N PRO A 170 10.14 0.38 -19.08
CA PRO A 170 9.30 0.26 -17.88
C PRO A 170 9.59 1.29 -16.80
N LYS A 171 10.85 1.62 -16.50
CA LYS A 171 11.21 2.51 -15.38
C LYS A 171 10.70 3.96 -15.56
N PRO A 172 10.91 4.65 -16.71
CA PRO A 172 10.31 5.97 -16.93
C PRO A 172 8.79 5.94 -17.04
N TRP A 173 8.26 4.87 -17.64
CA TRP A 173 6.81 4.68 -17.78
C TRP A 173 6.13 4.55 -16.41
N LEU A 174 6.72 3.79 -15.48
CA LEU A 174 6.18 3.59 -14.13
C LEU A 174 6.10 4.91 -13.34
N ARG A 175 7.17 5.72 -13.33
CA ARG A 175 7.18 7.03 -12.66
C ARG A 175 6.08 7.93 -13.17
N THR A 176 5.91 7.94 -14.48
CA THR A 176 4.87 8.69 -15.18
C THR A 176 3.46 8.21 -14.79
N THR A 177 3.23 6.90 -14.88
CA THR A 177 1.92 6.29 -14.61
C THR A 177 1.54 6.43 -13.14
N ALA A 178 2.44 6.10 -12.22
CA ALA A 178 2.21 6.18 -10.77
C ALA A 178 1.92 7.63 -10.34
N SER A 179 2.72 8.60 -10.79
CA SER A 179 2.48 10.03 -10.49
C SER A 179 1.12 10.51 -11.00
N ARG A 180 0.70 10.07 -12.19
CA ARG A 180 -0.62 10.41 -12.74
C ARG A 180 -1.76 9.73 -12.00
N MET A 181 -1.61 8.47 -11.59
CA MET A 181 -2.60 7.73 -10.80
C MET A 181 -2.83 8.42 -9.46
N TRP A 182 -1.74 8.77 -8.77
CA TRP A 182 -1.80 9.51 -7.51
C TRP A 182 -2.45 10.89 -7.68
N LEU A 183 -1.98 11.71 -8.64
CA LEU A 183 -2.57 13.04 -8.88
C LEU A 183 -4.06 12.98 -9.24
N ARG A 184 -4.50 11.91 -9.92
CA ARG A 184 -5.93 11.67 -10.19
C ARG A 184 -6.70 11.27 -8.93
N ALA A 185 -6.13 10.43 -8.07
CA ALA A 185 -6.74 10.06 -6.81
C ALA A 185 -6.92 11.29 -5.90
N VAL A 186 -5.88 12.12 -5.75
CA VAL A 186 -5.94 13.36 -4.96
C VAL A 186 -7.00 14.33 -5.50
N ARG A 187 -7.12 14.47 -6.83
CA ARG A 187 -8.15 15.33 -7.45
C ARG A 187 -9.58 14.79 -7.31
N ARG A 188 -9.74 13.48 -7.10
CA ARG A 188 -11.06 12.85 -6.93
C ARG A 188 -11.61 13.05 -5.53
N VAL A 189 -10.75 13.24 -4.53
CA VAL A 189 -11.15 13.69 -3.20
C VAL A 189 -11.67 15.13 -3.34
N ARG A 190 -12.99 15.29 -3.41
CA ARG A 190 -13.63 16.61 -3.42
C ARG A 190 -13.42 17.27 -2.05
N PRO A 191 -13.22 18.59 -1.97
CA PRO A 191 -13.26 19.31 -0.69
C PRO A 191 -14.56 19.08 0.08
N ASP A 192 -15.67 18.85 -0.61
CA ASP A 192 -17.00 18.67 -0.01
C ASP A 192 -17.22 17.29 0.65
N GLU A 193 -16.23 16.39 0.63
CA GLU A 193 -16.24 15.11 1.37
C GLU A 193 -15.34 15.15 2.63
N LEU A 194 -14.96 16.35 3.09
CA LEU A 194 -14.38 16.55 4.42
C LEU A 194 -15.49 16.44 5.48
N THR A 195 -15.60 15.28 6.12
CA THR A 195 -16.30 15.17 7.40
C THR A 195 -15.57 16.01 8.45
N ASP A 196 -16.29 16.85 9.20
CA ASP A 196 -15.81 17.81 10.23
C ASP A 196 -14.94 17.22 11.37
N SER A 197 -14.66 15.93 11.38
CA SER A 197 -13.75 15.33 12.36
C SER A 197 -12.31 15.49 11.89
N VAL A 198 -11.69 16.61 12.26
CA VAL A 198 -10.23 16.73 12.36
C VAL A 198 -9.78 15.75 13.45
N PRO A 199 -8.89 14.78 13.17
CA PRO A 199 -8.27 14.00 14.24
C PRO A 199 -7.50 14.98 15.15
N GLU A 200 -7.85 15.06 16.43
CA GLU A 200 -7.26 16.02 17.38
C GLU A 200 -5.76 15.82 17.62
N GLU A 201 -5.16 14.75 17.11
CA GLU A 201 -3.72 14.56 17.18
C GLU A 201 -3.22 14.06 15.82
N GLY A 202 -2.18 14.73 15.30
CA GLY A 202 -1.45 14.24 14.14
C GLY A 202 -0.89 12.86 14.48
N VAL A 203 -1.36 11.84 13.77
CA VAL A 203 -0.84 10.47 13.90
C VAL A 203 0.67 10.52 13.63
N VAL A 204 1.47 10.30 14.67
CA VAL A 204 2.91 10.14 14.54
C VAL A 204 3.16 8.84 13.79
N ASP A 205 3.76 8.95 12.60
CA ASP A 205 4.11 7.82 11.71
C ASP A 205 5.21 6.97 12.36
N HIS A 206 4.81 5.95 13.11
CA HIS A 206 5.72 4.99 13.73
C HIS A 206 6.17 3.88 12.74
N SER A 207 6.74 4.25 11.59
CA SER A 207 7.56 3.31 10.82
C SER A 207 9.03 3.44 11.26
N ALA A 208 9.45 2.52 12.12
CA ALA A 208 10.71 2.54 12.86
C ALA A 208 11.96 2.14 12.03
N ASP A 209 12.17 2.81 10.89
CA ASP A 209 13.44 2.80 10.11
C ASP A 209 13.85 4.24 9.67
N VAL A 210 13.27 5.28 10.28
CA VAL A 210 13.10 6.61 9.65
C VAL A 210 13.45 7.74 10.64
N VAL A 211 14.72 7.91 10.99
CA VAL A 211 15.16 9.16 11.66
C VAL A 211 15.70 10.14 10.61
N GLU A 212 16.59 9.74 9.69
CA GLU A 212 17.11 10.66 8.64
C GLU A 212 16.10 10.96 7.51
N LYS A 213 15.23 10.01 7.15
CA LYS A 213 14.23 10.18 6.08
C LYS A 213 13.04 11.05 6.48
N THR A 214 12.85 11.29 7.78
CA THR A 214 11.77 12.13 8.32
C THR A 214 12.06 13.60 8.04
N ASP A 215 13.31 14.04 8.23
CA ASP A 215 13.73 15.43 8.06
C ASP A 215 13.64 15.88 6.59
N MET A 216 14.14 15.06 5.66
CA MET A 216 14.09 15.36 4.22
C MET A 216 12.63 15.51 3.73
N ASN A 217 11.74 14.61 4.12
CA ASN A 217 10.34 14.67 3.71
C ASN A 217 9.61 15.89 4.29
N GLN A 218 9.90 16.26 5.54
CA GLN A 218 9.36 17.45 6.17
C GLN A 218 9.83 18.74 5.46
N LEU A 219 11.13 18.83 5.13
CA LEU A 219 11.68 19.96 4.37
C LEU A 219 11.05 20.05 2.97
N LEU A 220 10.95 18.94 2.24
CA LEU A 220 10.31 18.93 0.92
C LEU A 220 8.86 19.37 0.98
N ARG A 221 8.12 19.03 2.05
CA ARG A 221 6.70 19.44 2.22
C ARG A 221 6.52 20.95 2.33
N ARG A 222 7.51 21.70 2.79
CA ARG A 222 7.51 23.18 2.84
C ARG A 222 7.63 23.84 1.46
N LEU A 223 8.03 23.09 0.43
CA LEU A 223 8.12 23.62 -0.95
C LEU A 223 6.74 23.74 -1.61
N PRO A 224 6.56 24.73 -2.52
CA PRO A 224 5.40 24.78 -3.41
C PRO A 224 5.19 23.46 -4.17
N PRO A 225 3.93 23.02 -4.43
CA PRO A 225 3.64 21.66 -4.90
C PRO A 225 4.41 21.22 -6.15
N LEU A 226 4.55 22.12 -7.13
CA LEU A 226 5.28 21.81 -8.35
C LEU A 226 6.80 21.74 -8.13
N GLN A 227 7.34 22.60 -7.26
CA GLN A 227 8.76 22.58 -6.88
C GLN A 227 9.12 21.29 -6.13
N ARG A 228 8.24 20.88 -5.20
CA ARG A 228 8.34 19.60 -4.50
C ARG A 228 8.32 18.42 -5.46
N MET A 229 7.35 18.40 -6.39
CA MET A 229 7.23 17.35 -7.39
C MET A 229 8.50 17.22 -8.24
N VAL A 230 9.00 18.31 -8.83
CA VAL A 230 10.21 18.21 -9.67
C VAL A 230 11.46 17.83 -8.85
N MET A 231 11.54 18.27 -7.59
CA MET A 231 12.62 17.88 -6.68
C MET A 231 12.56 16.39 -6.35
N ALA A 232 11.36 15.84 -6.11
CA ALA A 232 11.17 14.41 -5.87
C ALA A 232 11.67 13.56 -7.05
N PHE A 233 11.36 13.96 -8.29
CA PHE A 233 11.89 13.30 -9.49
C PHE A 233 13.42 13.38 -9.59
N GLN A 234 14.02 14.53 -9.22
CA GLN A 234 15.47 14.70 -9.20
C GLN A 234 16.15 13.81 -8.14
N ILE A 235 15.55 13.66 -6.96
CA ILE A 235 16.04 12.78 -5.88
C ILE A 235 15.95 11.32 -6.32
N ASP A 236 14.90 10.95 -7.04
CA ASP A 236 14.72 9.63 -7.65
C ASP A 236 15.62 9.38 -8.88
N GLY A 237 16.54 10.31 -9.17
CA GLY A 237 17.56 10.17 -10.21
C GLY A 237 17.09 10.49 -11.63
N CYS A 238 15.89 11.05 -11.80
CA CYS A 238 15.38 11.41 -13.13
C CYS A 238 16.06 12.67 -13.66
N SER A 239 16.38 12.67 -14.96
CA SER A 239 16.83 13.89 -15.63
C SER A 239 15.71 14.91 -15.78
N PRO A 240 16.02 16.22 -15.99
CA PRO A 240 14.99 17.22 -16.26
C PRO A 240 14.13 16.92 -17.50
N SER A 241 14.69 16.24 -18.50
CA SER A 241 13.95 15.85 -19.72
C SER A 241 12.97 14.71 -19.45
N GLU A 242 13.38 13.68 -18.69
CA GLU A 242 12.49 12.58 -18.29
C GLU A 242 11.39 13.07 -17.36
N THR A 243 11.72 13.98 -16.45
CA THR A 243 10.74 14.64 -15.57
C THR A 243 9.71 15.44 -16.37
N ALA A 244 10.17 16.17 -17.39
CA ALA A 244 9.32 16.94 -18.29
C ALA A 244 8.32 16.06 -19.06
N GLU A 245 8.80 14.93 -19.58
CA GLU A 245 7.96 13.92 -20.24
C GLU A 245 6.93 13.32 -19.27
N ALA A 246 7.35 12.94 -18.06
CA ALA A 246 6.48 12.34 -17.06
C ALA A 246 5.34 13.30 -16.66
N LEU A 247 5.70 14.54 -16.32
CA LEU A 247 4.79 15.58 -15.85
C LEU A 247 4.04 16.30 -16.98
N ARG A 248 4.33 15.98 -18.25
CA ARG A 248 3.75 16.63 -19.44
C ARG A 248 3.90 18.16 -19.42
N MET A 249 5.13 18.62 -19.18
CA MET A 249 5.43 20.05 -19.16
C MET A 249 6.76 20.36 -19.86
N PRO A 250 6.99 21.61 -20.33
CA PRO A 250 8.25 21.97 -20.96
C PRO A 250 9.46 21.76 -20.04
N ALA A 251 10.56 21.21 -20.57
CA ALA A 251 11.79 20.98 -19.80
C ALA A 251 12.40 22.26 -19.22
N VAL A 252 12.15 23.42 -19.85
CA VAL A 252 12.50 24.73 -19.30
C VAL A 252 11.79 24.99 -17.96
N ASN A 253 10.50 24.64 -17.85
CA ASN A 253 9.73 24.82 -16.62
C ASN A 253 10.25 23.91 -15.51
N VAL A 254 10.63 22.67 -15.85
CA VAL A 254 11.26 21.74 -14.87
C VAL A 254 12.55 22.33 -14.33
N ARG A 255 13.47 22.78 -15.20
CA ARG A 255 14.74 23.39 -14.80
C ARG A 255 14.55 24.63 -13.93
N GLN A 256 13.61 25.50 -14.30
CA GLN A 256 13.28 26.70 -13.51
C GLN A 256 12.73 26.34 -12.12
N ASN A 257 11.81 25.38 -12.04
CA ASN A 257 11.26 24.93 -10.76
C ASN A 257 12.31 24.22 -9.89
N LEU A 258 13.20 23.43 -10.48
CA LEU A 258 14.33 22.83 -9.76
C LEU A 258 15.27 23.89 -9.18
N ARG A 259 15.60 24.93 -9.95
CA ARG A 259 16.41 26.05 -9.46
C ARG A 259 15.75 26.74 -8.27
N ARG A 260 14.44 27.06 -8.37
CA ARG A 260 13.67 27.68 -7.29
C ARG A 260 13.56 26.78 -6.06
N ALA A 261 13.32 25.49 -6.26
CA ALA A 261 13.27 24.51 -5.18
C ALA A 261 14.59 24.46 -4.39
N ARG A 262 15.74 24.37 -5.08
CA ARG A 262 17.06 24.36 -4.45
C ARG A 262 17.34 25.63 -3.64
N LEU A 263 17.01 26.81 -4.19
CA LEU A 263 17.18 28.08 -3.48
C LEU A 263 16.28 28.16 -2.22
N ASN A 264 15.04 27.70 -2.33
CA ASN A 264 14.12 27.68 -1.18
C ASN A 264 14.59 26.72 -0.09
N LEU A 265 15.07 25.52 -0.45
CA LEU A 265 15.63 24.57 0.51
C LEU A 265 16.91 25.11 1.17
N ALA A 266 17.82 25.71 0.41
CA ALA A 266 19.03 26.31 0.96
C ALA A 266 18.71 27.38 2.02
N ARG A 267 17.78 28.30 1.71
CA ARG A 267 17.32 29.32 2.66
C ARG A 267 16.71 28.69 3.93
N MET A 268 15.92 27.62 3.79
CA MET A 268 15.33 26.94 4.95
C MET A 268 16.38 26.29 5.85
N LEU A 269 17.41 25.67 5.25
CA LEU A 269 18.52 25.08 6.01
C LEU A 269 19.32 26.15 6.77
N GLU A 270 19.59 27.29 6.14
CA GLU A 270 20.26 28.44 6.78
C GLU A 270 19.44 29.02 7.96
N GLU A 271 18.11 29.10 7.82
CA GLU A 271 17.20 29.57 8.87
C GLU A 271 17.11 28.61 10.06
N ASP A 272 17.07 27.30 9.80
CA ASP A 272 16.98 26.26 10.83
C ASP A 272 18.33 26.12 11.59
N GLU A 273 19.48 26.35 10.93
CA GLU A 273 20.81 26.42 11.56
C GLU A 273 20.99 27.69 12.42
N GLY A 274 20.38 28.82 12.04
CA GLY A 274 20.46 30.09 12.77
C GLY A 274 19.55 30.20 14.00
N GLY A 275 18.59 29.29 14.18
CA GLY A 275 17.58 29.31 15.25
C GLY A 275 17.96 28.55 16.54
N THR A 276 19.17 28.01 16.64
CA THR A 276 19.63 27.19 17.79
C THR A 276 20.51 27.98 18.78
N GLN A 277 20.30 29.29 18.95
CA GLN A 277 20.97 30.11 19.96
C GLN A 277 20.08 30.40 21.17
#